data_AF-A0A9W8NRL3-F1
#
_entry.id   AF-A0A9W8NRL3-F1
#
_cell.length_a   1.000
_cell.length_b   1.000
_cell.length_c   1.000
_cell.angle_alpha   90.00
_cell.angle_beta   90.00
_cell.angle_gamma   90.00
#
_symmetry.space_group_name_H-M   'P 1'
#
loop_
_entity.id
_entity.type
_entity.pdbx_description
1 polymer ?
#
loop_
_entity_poly.entity_id
_entity_poly.type
_entity_poly.pdbx_seq_one_letter_code
_entity_poly.pdbx_strand_id
1 'polypeptide(L)'
;MQEAQAKKDREAVLAATSAKDEAERNARKALEAFDEAQRKWKQGVQPATSPSESQMDALRKSRGFREGAFHVGVAGLTGTGKSSLINALMGVVTGTSEAVPTGNQYTKTVGRYIDARRNYPHIWYDVPGAGTLTAPSWNYFHDQGLFVFDAIMVVWDNRFTDVDIAVLENCVRLKIPTFIIRTKSDVHISNIEERMRDVVEADPTLTNKDRKSRSTVIPFSARAEYISETRQGVELSLHNANLPPMKVYLVSNKTITKIVQGDKNMRNVRVIDEFDLLNDIWALRRATSRGGMIPRMHNVRANTTPHI
;
A
#
# COMPACT_ATOMS: atom_id res chain seq x y z
N MET A 1 -3.89 68.48 -32.85
CA MET A 1 -3.18 68.26 -31.55
C MET A 1 -4.14 67.81 -30.45
N GLN A 2 -5.28 68.48 -30.23
CA GLN A 2 -6.26 68.10 -29.20
C GLN A 2 -6.97 66.74 -29.43
N GLU A 3 -7.34 66.40 -30.67
CA GLU A 3 -8.00 65.10 -30.96
C GLU A 3 -7.08 63.88 -30.76
N ALA A 4 -5.79 64.02 -31.07
CA ALA A 4 -4.81 62.94 -30.86
C ALA A 4 -4.59 62.66 -29.37
N GLN A 5 -4.62 63.71 -28.53
CA GLN A 5 -4.53 63.57 -27.08
C GLN A 5 -5.79 62.92 -26.51
N ALA A 6 -6.98 63.36 -26.94
CA ALA A 6 -8.25 62.79 -26.49
C ALA A 6 -8.43 61.31 -26.85
N LYS A 7 -7.90 60.87 -28.02
CA LYS A 7 -7.90 59.46 -28.41
C LYS A 7 -6.97 58.63 -27.52
N LYS A 8 -5.77 59.15 -27.22
CA LYS A 8 -4.78 58.50 -26.36
C LYS A 8 -5.27 58.37 -24.91
N ASP A 9 -5.97 59.39 -24.42
CA ASP A 9 -6.56 59.39 -23.08
C ASP A 9 -7.73 58.39 -22.97
N ARG A 10 -8.57 58.27 -24.03
CA ARG A 10 -9.61 57.24 -24.09
C ARG A 10 -9.06 55.82 -24.15
N GLU A 11 -8.01 55.59 -24.93
CA GLU A 11 -7.32 54.28 -25.00
C GLU A 11 -6.68 53.92 -23.65
N ALA A 12 -6.08 54.90 -22.94
CA ALA A 12 -5.54 54.68 -21.60
C ALA A 12 -6.63 54.34 -20.57
N VAL A 13 -7.79 55.01 -20.62
CA VAL A 13 -8.93 54.72 -19.74
C VAL A 13 -9.54 53.34 -20.03
N LEU A 14 -9.67 52.96 -21.31
CA LEU A 14 -10.12 51.63 -21.71
C LEU A 14 -9.15 50.53 -21.25
N ALA A 15 -7.84 50.75 -21.41
CA ALA A 15 -6.82 49.81 -20.95
C ALA A 15 -6.82 49.67 -19.42
N ALA A 16 -6.97 50.77 -18.68
CA ALA A 16 -7.06 50.75 -17.22
C ALA A 16 -8.32 50.03 -16.72
N THR A 17 -9.45 50.21 -17.42
CA THR A 17 -10.72 49.55 -17.08
C THR A 17 -10.64 48.05 -17.36
N SER A 18 -10.09 47.65 -18.51
CA SER A 18 -9.85 46.24 -18.85
C SER A 18 -8.92 45.54 -17.85
N ALA A 19 -7.83 46.22 -17.44
CA ALA A 19 -6.89 45.68 -16.46
C ALA A 19 -7.55 45.52 -15.08
N LYS A 20 -8.42 46.45 -14.69
CA LYS A 20 -9.19 46.35 -13.45
C LYS A 20 -10.20 45.19 -13.48
N ASP A 21 -10.92 45.03 -14.59
CA ASP A 21 -11.89 43.94 -14.77
C ASP A 21 -11.22 42.56 -14.82
N GLU A 22 -9.99 42.48 -15.35
CA GLU A 22 -9.19 41.26 -15.32
C GLU A 22 -8.66 40.94 -13.92
N ALA A 23 -8.19 41.95 -13.17
CA ALA A 23 -7.78 41.80 -11.79
C ALA A 23 -8.94 41.35 -10.88
N GLU A 24 -10.13 41.92 -11.05
CA GLU A 24 -11.34 41.53 -10.30
C GLU A 24 -11.78 40.09 -10.64
N ARG A 25 -11.70 39.67 -11.91
CA ARG A 25 -11.99 38.28 -12.30
C ARG A 25 -10.99 37.29 -11.71
N ASN A 26 -9.70 37.64 -11.69
CA ASN A 26 -8.67 36.80 -11.09
C ASN A 26 -8.81 36.73 -9.57
N ALA A 27 -9.13 37.85 -8.91
CA ALA A 27 -9.40 37.88 -7.48
C ALA A 27 -10.63 37.06 -7.10
N ARG A 28 -11.70 37.11 -7.91
CA ARG A 28 -12.91 36.31 -7.70
C ARG A 28 -12.65 34.80 -7.88
N LYS A 29 -11.91 34.40 -8.92
CA LYS A 29 -11.48 33.00 -9.09
C LYS A 29 -10.61 32.53 -7.93
N ALA A 30 -9.71 33.37 -7.43
CA ALA A 30 -8.86 33.06 -6.29
C ALA A 30 -9.69 32.89 -5.00
N LEU A 31 -10.72 33.73 -4.80
CA LEU A 31 -11.64 33.62 -3.68
C LEU A 31 -12.51 32.37 -3.75
N GLU A 32 -13.06 32.05 -4.93
CA GLU A 32 -13.84 30.82 -5.15
C GLU A 32 -12.98 29.57 -4.93
N ALA A 33 -11.73 29.57 -5.41
CA ALA A 33 -10.77 28.50 -5.15
C ALA A 33 -10.40 28.40 -3.66
N PHE A 34 -10.28 29.53 -2.95
CA PHE A 34 -10.01 29.56 -1.52
C PHE A 34 -11.20 29.03 -0.71
N ASP A 35 -12.43 29.42 -1.03
CA ASP A 35 -13.66 28.94 -0.38
C ASP A 35 -13.89 27.44 -0.64
N GLU A 36 -13.60 26.96 -1.85
CA GLU A 36 -13.64 25.54 -2.18
C GLU A 36 -12.56 24.77 -1.40
N ALA A 37 -11.34 25.30 -1.33
CA ALA A 37 -10.27 24.75 -0.51
C ALA A 37 -10.63 24.75 0.99
N GLN A 38 -11.32 25.78 1.49
CA GLN A 38 -11.76 25.89 2.87
C GLN A 38 -12.92 24.93 3.18
N ARG A 39 -13.83 24.68 2.25
CA ARG A 39 -14.86 23.63 2.36
C ARG A 39 -14.25 22.24 2.36
N LYS A 40 -13.29 21.97 1.48
CA LYS A 40 -12.49 20.74 1.49
C LYS A 40 -11.73 20.59 2.80
N TRP A 41 -11.15 21.65 3.35
CA TRP A 41 -10.48 21.66 4.66
C TRP A 41 -11.44 21.33 5.82
N LYS A 42 -12.65 21.90 5.83
CA LYS A 42 -13.72 21.57 6.79
C LYS A 42 -14.24 20.13 6.66
N GLN A 43 -14.12 19.52 5.49
CA GLN A 43 -14.42 18.11 5.24
C GLN A 43 -13.21 17.18 5.49
N GLY A 44 -12.07 17.72 5.97
CA GLY A 44 -10.88 16.93 6.22
C GLY A 44 -10.12 16.54 4.95
N VAL A 45 -10.23 17.28 3.86
CA VAL A 45 -9.38 17.10 2.68
C VAL A 45 -8.38 18.24 2.68
N GLN A 46 -7.18 18.02 3.26
CA GLN A 46 -6.09 18.98 3.06
C GLN A 46 -5.74 19.04 1.58
N PRO A 47 -5.47 20.23 1.02
CA PRO A 47 -4.79 20.32 -0.27
C PRO A 47 -3.53 19.47 -0.17
N ALA A 48 -3.31 18.60 -1.14
CA ALA A 48 -2.17 17.69 -1.20
C ALA A 48 -0.87 18.49 -1.37
N THR A 49 -0.40 19.14 -0.33
CA THR A 49 0.91 19.79 -0.31
C THR A 49 1.94 18.69 -0.40
N SER A 50 2.78 18.76 -1.44
CA SER A 50 3.95 17.90 -1.50
C SER A 50 4.83 18.20 -0.28
N PRO A 51 5.34 17.18 0.43
CA PRO A 51 6.25 17.39 1.56
C PRO A 51 7.43 18.26 1.14
N SER A 52 7.84 19.20 1.98
CA SER A 52 9.02 20.02 1.66
C SER A 52 10.29 19.18 1.81
N GLU A 53 11.33 19.49 1.02
CA GLU A 53 12.61 18.78 1.06
C GLU A 53 13.21 18.80 2.48
N SER A 54 13.12 19.95 3.17
CA SER A 54 13.55 20.09 4.57
C SER A 54 12.81 19.15 5.54
N GLN A 55 11.51 18.93 5.34
CA GLN A 55 10.72 18.00 6.15
C GLN A 55 11.13 16.56 5.88
N MET A 56 11.38 16.21 4.61
CA MET A 56 11.85 14.88 4.22
C MET A 56 13.21 14.58 4.85
N ASP A 57 14.14 15.52 4.79
CA ASP A 57 15.49 15.35 5.35
C ASP A 57 15.48 15.24 6.88
N ALA A 58 14.69 16.07 7.56
CA ALA A 58 14.51 15.99 9.01
C ALA A 58 13.95 14.63 9.43
N LEU A 59 12.96 14.10 8.70
CA LEU A 59 12.37 12.78 8.96
C LEU A 59 13.33 11.63 8.64
N ARG A 60 14.07 11.70 7.53
CA ARG A 60 15.09 10.70 7.19
C ARG A 60 16.18 10.65 8.27
N LYS A 61 16.61 11.81 8.76
CA LYS A 61 17.58 11.92 9.86
C LYS A 61 17.03 11.35 11.16
N SER A 62 15.81 11.71 11.57
CA SER A 62 15.21 11.20 12.82
C SER A 62 14.94 9.69 12.79
N ARG A 63 14.72 9.12 11.61
CA ARG A 63 14.52 7.67 11.39
C ARG A 63 15.81 6.91 11.09
N GLY A 64 16.96 7.57 11.16
CA GLY A 64 18.27 6.93 10.94
C GLY A 64 18.41 6.29 9.57
N PHE A 65 17.96 6.96 8.51
CA PHE A 65 18.22 6.50 7.14
C PHE A 65 19.73 6.35 6.91
N ARG A 66 20.10 5.37 6.10
CA ARG A 66 21.49 5.06 5.76
C ARG A 66 21.68 5.21 4.26
N GLU A 67 22.70 5.96 3.87
CA GLU A 67 23.08 6.06 2.46
C GLU A 67 23.38 4.67 1.88
N GLY A 68 22.92 4.42 0.65
CA GLY A 68 23.06 3.14 -0.03
C GLY A 68 22.16 2.00 0.49
N ALA A 69 21.36 2.22 1.55
CA ALA A 69 20.36 1.27 2.02
C ALA A 69 19.03 1.45 1.29
N PHE A 70 18.20 0.39 1.28
CA PHE A 70 16.85 0.44 0.73
C PHE A 70 15.83 0.45 1.88
N HIS A 71 15.08 1.54 2.00
CA HIS A 71 14.21 1.84 3.14
C HIS A 71 12.75 1.57 2.77
N VAL A 72 12.15 0.58 3.41
CA VAL A 72 10.78 0.16 3.12
C VAL A 72 9.88 0.40 4.33
N GLY A 73 8.85 1.22 4.15
CA GLY A 73 7.81 1.42 5.15
C GLY A 73 6.75 0.32 5.09
N VAL A 74 6.43 -0.30 6.22
CA VAL A 74 5.35 -1.29 6.33
C VAL A 74 4.19 -0.64 7.07
N ALA A 75 3.11 -0.38 6.34
CA ALA A 75 1.95 0.38 6.78
C ALA A 75 0.68 -0.47 6.71
N GLY A 76 -0.33 -0.10 7.49
CA GLY A 76 -1.61 -0.82 7.54
C GLY A 76 -2.19 -0.89 8.95
N LEU A 77 -3.43 -1.33 9.08
CA LEU A 77 -4.14 -1.35 10.36
C LEU A 77 -3.45 -2.20 11.44
N THR A 78 -3.78 -1.94 12.70
CA THR A 78 -3.29 -2.74 13.82
C THR A 78 -3.83 -4.17 13.71
N GLY A 79 -2.99 -5.17 14.00
CA GLY A 79 -3.39 -6.58 13.91
C GLY A 79 -3.32 -7.19 12.50
N THR A 80 -2.98 -6.44 11.45
CA THR A 80 -2.81 -6.96 10.08
C THR A 80 -1.50 -7.74 9.87
N GLY A 81 -0.69 -7.94 10.92
CA GLY A 81 0.51 -8.77 10.85
C GLY A 81 1.77 -8.09 10.30
N LYS A 82 1.86 -6.75 10.29
CA LYS A 82 3.04 -5.98 9.86
C LYS A 82 4.35 -6.43 10.49
N SER A 83 4.43 -6.45 11.82
CA SER A 83 5.64 -6.87 12.56
C SER A 83 6.00 -8.33 12.28
N SER A 84 4.99 -9.21 12.16
CA SER A 84 5.18 -10.61 11.78
C SER A 84 5.68 -10.78 10.35
N LEU A 85 5.25 -9.91 9.42
CA LEU A 85 5.75 -9.88 8.05
C LEU A 85 7.21 -9.43 8.02
N ILE A 86 7.57 -8.41 8.79
CA ILE A 86 8.97 -7.96 8.92
C ILE A 86 9.85 -9.09 9.46
N ASN A 87 9.42 -9.78 10.51
CA ASN A 87 10.12 -10.98 11.02
C ASN A 87 10.32 -12.02 9.91
N ALA A 88 9.27 -12.33 9.15
CA ALA A 88 9.34 -13.31 8.08
C ALA A 88 10.31 -12.90 6.95
N LEU A 89 10.28 -11.62 6.53
CA LEU A 89 11.23 -11.06 5.55
C LEU A 89 12.68 -11.10 6.08
N MET A 90 12.85 -10.93 7.39
CA MET A 90 14.12 -11.11 8.09
C MET A 90 14.44 -12.59 8.40
N GLY A 91 13.61 -13.55 7.95
CA GLY A 91 13.78 -14.98 8.23
C GLY A 91 13.82 -15.32 9.72
N VAL A 92 13.25 -14.47 10.56
CA VAL A 92 13.15 -14.66 12.00
C VAL A 92 11.78 -15.24 12.32
N VAL A 93 11.76 -16.30 13.13
CA VAL A 93 10.51 -16.90 13.59
C VAL A 93 9.91 -16.03 14.69
N THR A 94 8.65 -15.61 14.53
CA THR A 94 7.92 -14.83 15.53
C THR A 94 7.92 -15.54 16.89
N GLY A 95 8.16 -14.79 17.97
CA GLY A 95 8.19 -15.31 19.34
C GLY A 95 9.56 -15.81 19.81
N THR A 96 10.58 -15.77 18.94
CA THR A 96 11.98 -15.95 19.34
C THR A 96 12.55 -14.68 19.96
N SER A 97 13.68 -14.78 20.68
CA SER A 97 14.35 -13.64 21.31
C SER A 97 14.84 -12.58 20.32
N GLU A 98 15.07 -12.98 19.07
CA GLU A 98 15.52 -12.10 17.97
C GLU A 98 14.34 -11.47 17.21
N ALA A 99 13.11 -11.91 17.48
CA ALA A 99 11.93 -11.45 16.76
C ALA A 99 11.55 -10.02 17.18
N VAL A 100 11.14 -9.23 16.19
CA VAL A 100 10.35 -8.02 16.42
C VAL A 100 9.15 -8.38 17.28
N PRO A 101 8.95 -7.75 18.45
CA PRO A 101 7.83 -8.04 19.33
C PRO A 101 6.50 -7.86 18.58
N THR A 102 5.71 -8.92 18.54
CA THR A 102 4.37 -8.92 17.95
C THR A 102 3.33 -8.84 19.06
N GLY A 103 2.39 -7.89 18.99
CA GLY A 103 1.22 -7.89 19.89
C GLY A 103 1.15 -6.77 20.92
N ASN A 104 2.19 -5.92 21.04
CA ASN A 104 2.03 -4.67 21.77
C ASN A 104 1.16 -3.73 20.91
N GLN A 105 -0.12 -3.63 21.25
CA GLN A 105 -1.15 -2.83 20.56
C GLN A 105 -0.87 -1.31 20.54
N TYR A 106 0.35 -0.90 20.84
CA TYR A 106 0.77 0.49 21.04
C TYR A 106 2.20 0.73 20.55
N THR A 107 2.58 0.27 19.35
CA THR A 107 3.78 0.82 18.70
C THR A 107 3.48 2.29 18.41
N LYS A 108 3.78 3.18 19.34
CA LYS A 108 3.55 4.64 19.21
C LYS A 108 4.59 5.30 18.31
N THR A 109 5.66 4.59 18.00
CA THR A 109 6.81 5.06 17.22
C THR A 109 7.11 4.09 16.09
N VAL A 110 7.73 4.60 15.03
CA VAL A 110 8.17 3.74 13.91
C VAL A 110 9.33 2.86 14.36
N GLY A 111 9.15 1.55 14.31
CA GLY A 111 10.21 0.58 14.60
C GLY A 111 11.14 0.42 13.40
N ARG A 112 12.46 0.33 13.62
CA ARG A 112 13.46 0.21 12.55
C ARG A 112 14.23 -1.10 12.69
N TYR A 113 14.25 -1.90 11.63
CA TYR A 113 14.86 -3.23 11.62
C TYR A 113 15.79 -3.40 10.42
N ILE A 114 17.04 -3.76 10.67
CA ILE A 114 18.08 -3.87 9.65
C ILE A 114 18.29 -5.35 9.33
N ASP A 115 18.13 -5.73 8.06
CA ASP A 115 18.51 -7.08 7.61
C ASP A 115 20.03 -7.15 7.43
N ALA A 116 20.73 -7.58 8.49
CA ALA A 116 22.18 -7.69 8.53
C ALA A 116 22.75 -8.87 7.73
N ARG A 117 21.91 -9.79 7.25
CA ARG A 117 22.34 -11.03 6.55
C ARG A 117 22.77 -10.78 5.11
N ARG A 118 22.65 -9.54 4.62
CA ARG A 118 22.94 -9.19 3.24
C ARG A 118 23.99 -8.08 3.19
N ASN A 119 24.94 -8.18 2.26
CA ASN A 119 25.99 -7.16 2.02
C ASN A 119 25.45 -5.76 1.73
N TYR A 120 24.14 -5.61 1.54
CA TYR A 120 23.45 -4.35 1.32
C TYR A 120 22.12 -4.38 2.11
N PRO A 121 21.96 -3.52 3.12
CA PRO A 121 20.87 -3.65 4.06
C PRO A 121 19.54 -3.21 3.44
N HIS A 122 18.55 -4.11 3.46
CA HIS A 122 17.15 -3.67 3.50
C HIS A 122 16.90 -3.17 4.93
N ILE A 123 16.27 -2.01 5.06
CA ILE A 123 15.81 -1.49 6.34
C ILE A 123 14.29 -1.45 6.31
N TRP A 124 13.69 -2.26 7.17
CA TRP A 124 12.25 -2.38 7.32
C TRP A 124 11.79 -1.45 8.43
N TYR A 125 10.76 -0.66 8.14
CA TYR A 125 10.17 0.26 9.10
C TYR A 125 8.76 -0.20 9.44
N ASP A 126 8.54 -0.64 10.68
CA ASP A 126 7.20 -0.98 11.18
C ASP A 126 6.49 0.30 11.57
N VAL A 127 5.55 0.74 10.74
CA VAL A 127 4.82 1.99 10.95
C VAL A 127 3.61 1.71 11.86
N PRO A 128 3.36 2.53 12.89
CA PRO A 128 2.17 2.43 13.74
C PRO A 128 0.89 2.26 12.90
N GLY A 129 -0.02 1.39 13.34
CA GLY A 129 -1.26 1.16 12.58
C GLY A 129 -2.25 2.30 12.73
N ALA A 130 -3.06 2.59 11.70
CA ALA A 130 -3.97 3.73 11.75
C ALA A 130 -5.06 3.63 12.86
N GLY A 131 -5.37 2.41 13.33
CA GLY A 131 -6.29 2.19 14.47
C GLY A 131 -5.73 2.59 15.85
N THR A 132 -4.46 2.98 15.96
CA THR A 132 -3.86 3.51 17.21
C THR A 132 -3.81 5.04 17.25
N LEU A 133 -4.34 5.72 16.23
CA LEU A 133 -4.27 7.16 16.11
C LEU A 133 -5.60 7.79 16.54
N THR A 134 -5.51 8.83 17.38
CA THR A 134 -6.64 9.69 17.76
C THR A 134 -7.03 10.67 16.65
N ALA A 135 -6.31 10.65 15.53
CA ALA A 135 -6.44 11.58 14.41
C ALA A 135 -7.26 10.96 13.26
N PRO A 136 -7.87 11.79 12.39
CA PRO A 136 -8.60 11.31 11.22
C PRO A 136 -7.72 10.45 10.30
N SER A 137 -8.25 9.31 9.88
CA SER A 137 -7.53 8.29 9.10
C SER A 137 -6.94 8.78 7.77
N TRP A 138 -7.49 9.84 7.18
CA TRP A 138 -7.03 10.40 5.90
C TRP A 138 -5.64 11.06 5.99
N ASN A 139 -5.22 11.51 7.17
CA ASN A 139 -3.90 12.12 7.38
C ASN A 139 -2.79 11.11 7.71
N TYR A 140 -3.14 9.82 7.87
CA TYR A 140 -2.22 8.76 8.27
C TYR A 140 -0.92 8.75 7.45
N PHE A 141 -1.02 8.91 6.14
CA PHE A 141 0.14 8.90 5.24
C PHE A 141 1.15 10.01 5.56
N HIS A 142 0.67 11.22 5.81
CA HIS A 142 1.50 12.38 6.11
C HIS A 142 1.99 12.37 7.56
N ASP A 143 1.10 12.08 8.51
CA ASP A 143 1.40 12.06 9.95
C ASP A 143 2.45 10.98 10.28
N GLN A 144 2.35 9.82 9.63
CA GLN A 144 3.36 8.77 9.75
C GLN A 144 4.54 8.96 8.80
N GLY A 145 4.61 10.08 8.08
CA GLY A 145 5.72 10.42 7.19
C GLY A 145 6.05 9.31 6.20
N LEU A 146 5.04 8.68 5.59
CA LEU A 146 5.27 7.56 4.67
C LEU A 146 6.03 7.99 3.39
N PHE A 147 5.93 9.27 3.04
CA PHE A 147 6.56 9.86 1.86
C PHE A 147 8.10 9.82 1.82
N VAL A 148 8.78 9.49 2.92
CA VAL A 148 10.26 9.45 2.94
C VAL A 148 10.85 8.11 2.50
N PHE A 149 10.04 7.05 2.42
CA PHE A 149 10.51 5.70 2.12
C PHE A 149 10.72 5.48 0.62
N ASP A 150 11.65 4.58 0.28
CA ASP A 150 11.94 4.20 -1.10
C ASP A 150 10.84 3.31 -1.70
N ALA A 151 10.11 2.59 -0.82
CA ALA A 151 8.91 1.84 -1.16
C ALA A 151 8.00 1.69 0.07
N ILE A 152 6.72 1.42 -0.17
CA ILE A 152 5.73 1.16 0.88
C ILE A 152 5.10 -0.22 0.69
N MET A 153 4.92 -0.95 1.78
CA MET A 153 4.12 -2.16 1.85
C MET A 153 2.82 -1.82 2.56
N VAL A 154 1.69 -1.88 1.85
CA VAL A 154 0.35 -1.70 2.40
C VAL A 154 -0.18 -3.07 2.78
N VAL A 155 -0.21 -3.33 4.09
CA VAL A 155 -0.49 -4.64 4.68
C VAL A 155 -1.87 -4.68 5.28
N TRP A 156 -2.70 -5.57 4.76
CA TRP A 156 -4.06 -5.81 5.23
C TRP A 156 -4.32 -7.31 5.48
N ASP A 157 -5.47 -7.61 6.06
CA ASP A 157 -5.83 -8.97 6.50
C ASP A 157 -7.31 -9.29 6.20
N ASN A 158 -8.22 -8.84 7.07
CA ASN A 158 -9.64 -9.18 6.96
C ASN A 158 -10.40 -8.25 6.00
N ARG A 159 -10.15 -6.94 6.09
CA ARG A 159 -10.79 -5.93 5.25
C ARG A 159 -9.74 -5.03 4.63
N PHE A 160 -9.96 -4.69 3.37
CA PHE A 160 -9.25 -3.64 2.66
C PHE A 160 -10.05 -2.35 2.85
N THR A 161 -9.44 -1.35 3.49
CA THR A 161 -10.16 -0.22 4.08
C THR A 161 -9.84 1.09 3.39
N ASP A 162 -10.65 2.12 3.64
CA ASP A 162 -10.42 3.49 3.12
C ASP A 162 -9.05 4.05 3.53
N VAL A 163 -8.50 3.59 4.65
CA VAL A 163 -7.14 3.95 5.08
C VAL A 163 -6.10 3.39 4.11
N ASP A 164 -6.26 2.13 3.70
CA ASP A 164 -5.35 1.48 2.77
C ASP A 164 -5.43 2.16 1.39
N ILE A 165 -6.64 2.51 0.95
CA ILE A 165 -6.89 3.30 -0.27
C ILE A 165 -6.22 4.67 -0.19
N ALA A 166 -6.41 5.42 0.90
CA ALA A 166 -5.81 6.75 1.07
C ALA A 166 -4.27 6.70 1.06
N VAL A 167 -3.67 5.64 1.60
CA VAL A 167 -2.22 5.41 1.49
C VAL A 167 -1.84 5.18 0.02
N LEU A 168 -2.58 4.34 -0.70
CA LEU A 168 -2.30 4.03 -2.11
C LEU A 168 -2.46 5.25 -3.03
N GLU A 169 -3.50 6.06 -2.82
CA GLU A 169 -3.68 7.34 -3.53
C GLU A 169 -2.47 8.26 -3.37
N ASN A 170 -1.96 8.40 -2.15
CA ASN A 170 -0.77 9.20 -1.90
C ASN A 170 0.50 8.59 -2.52
N CYS A 171 0.62 7.26 -2.52
CA CYS A 171 1.73 6.58 -3.17
C CYS A 171 1.71 6.79 -4.69
N VAL A 172 0.55 6.69 -5.34
CA VAL A 172 0.39 6.97 -6.78
C VAL A 172 0.73 8.42 -7.08
N ARG A 173 0.17 9.35 -6.30
CA ARG A 173 0.41 10.80 -6.43
C ARG A 173 1.89 11.15 -6.34
N LEU A 174 2.59 10.59 -5.35
CA LEU A 174 4.02 10.85 -5.10
C LEU A 174 4.96 9.89 -5.86
N LYS A 175 4.40 8.99 -6.68
CA LYS A 175 5.15 7.98 -7.45
C LYS A 175 6.03 7.08 -6.58
N ILE A 176 5.57 6.77 -5.37
CA ILE A 176 6.26 5.86 -4.45
C ILE A 176 5.89 4.41 -4.82
N PRO A 177 6.89 3.56 -5.13
CA PRO A 177 6.64 2.13 -5.36
C PRO A 177 5.90 1.48 -4.20
N THR A 178 4.85 0.71 -4.50
CA THR A 178 3.98 0.16 -3.47
C THR A 178 3.65 -1.30 -3.71
N PHE A 179 3.61 -2.09 -2.63
CA PHE A 179 3.19 -3.49 -2.61
C PHE A 179 1.90 -3.61 -1.79
N ILE A 180 0.82 -4.12 -2.39
CA ILE A 180 -0.41 -4.44 -1.66
C ILE A 180 -0.30 -5.89 -1.18
N ILE A 181 -0.31 -6.12 0.13
CA ILE A 181 -0.03 -7.43 0.71
C ILE A 181 -1.19 -7.85 1.62
N ARG A 182 -1.87 -8.94 1.25
CA ARG A 182 -2.82 -9.62 2.15
C ARG A 182 -2.08 -10.70 2.91
N THR A 183 -1.99 -10.56 4.23
CA THR A 183 -1.32 -11.55 5.08
C THR A 183 -2.30 -12.63 5.57
N LYS A 184 -1.77 -13.60 6.31
CA LYS A 184 -2.52 -14.70 6.94
C LYS A 184 -3.29 -15.55 5.92
N SER A 185 -2.78 -15.68 4.71
CA SER A 185 -3.43 -16.49 3.66
C SER A 185 -3.66 -17.95 4.09
N ASP A 186 -2.75 -18.52 4.90
CA ASP A 186 -2.95 -19.87 5.46
C ASP A 186 -4.18 -19.95 6.36
N VAL A 187 -4.43 -18.91 7.17
CA VAL A 187 -5.60 -18.85 8.07
C VAL A 187 -6.88 -18.65 7.27
N HIS A 188 -6.90 -17.72 6.32
CA HIS A 188 -8.08 -17.48 5.49
C HIS A 188 -8.48 -18.70 4.67
N ILE A 189 -7.52 -19.38 4.05
CA ILE A 189 -7.78 -20.62 3.31
C ILE A 189 -8.30 -21.70 4.26
N SER A 190 -7.69 -21.86 5.44
CA SER A 190 -8.16 -22.84 6.44
C SER A 190 -9.61 -22.58 6.87
N ASN A 191 -10.00 -21.32 7.07
CA ASN A 191 -11.37 -20.96 7.42
C ASN A 191 -12.37 -21.29 6.29
N ILE A 192 -11.97 -21.10 5.03
CA ILE A 192 -12.79 -21.48 3.88
C ILE A 192 -12.87 -23.01 3.76
N GLU A 193 -11.77 -23.73 3.98
CA GLU A 193 -11.75 -25.20 4.01
C GLU A 193 -12.71 -25.74 5.08
N GLU A 194 -12.72 -25.16 6.29
CA GLU A 194 -13.63 -25.52 7.37
C GLU A 194 -15.09 -25.26 7.00
N ARG A 195 -15.41 -24.05 6.54
CA ARG A 195 -16.75 -23.69 6.06
C ARG A 195 -17.26 -24.65 4.96
N MET A 196 -16.41 -25.02 4.00
CA MET A 196 -16.78 -25.96 2.95
C MET A 196 -17.02 -27.38 3.50
N ARG A 197 -16.25 -27.80 4.51
CA ARG A 197 -16.42 -29.10 5.17
C ARG A 197 -17.75 -29.16 5.90
N ASP A 198 -18.11 -28.11 6.64
CA ASP A 198 -19.39 -28.01 7.35
C ASP A 198 -20.58 -28.16 6.39
N VAL A 199 -20.51 -27.51 5.22
CA VAL A 199 -21.55 -27.62 4.18
C VAL A 199 -21.68 -29.06 3.65
N VAL A 200 -20.56 -29.76 3.45
CA VAL A 200 -20.55 -31.16 2.99
C VAL A 200 -21.07 -32.12 4.07
N GLU A 201 -20.77 -31.85 5.33
CA GLU A 201 -21.22 -32.67 6.46
C GLU A 201 -22.72 -32.49 6.73
N ALA A 202 -23.22 -31.27 6.60
CA ALA A 202 -24.63 -30.93 6.80
C ALA A 202 -25.56 -31.42 5.68
N ASP A 203 -25.04 -31.81 4.51
CA ASP A 203 -25.86 -32.27 3.38
C ASP A 203 -26.32 -33.73 3.59
N PRO A 204 -27.62 -33.98 3.83
CA PRO A 204 -28.14 -35.32 4.08
C PRO A 204 -28.22 -36.18 2.81
N THR A 205 -28.12 -35.58 1.63
CA THR A 205 -28.26 -36.29 0.34
C THR A 205 -26.99 -37.03 -0.08
N LEU A 206 -25.85 -36.68 0.53
CA LEU A 206 -24.56 -37.26 0.18
C LEU A 206 -24.36 -38.63 0.80
N THR A 207 -23.81 -39.56 0.02
CA THR A 207 -23.28 -40.82 0.56
C THR A 207 -21.92 -40.60 1.22
N ASN A 208 -21.45 -41.57 2.02
CA ASN A 208 -20.09 -41.53 2.58
C ASN A 208 -19.00 -41.47 1.50
N LYS A 209 -19.25 -42.07 0.33
CA LYS A 209 -18.35 -42.00 -0.82
C LYS A 209 -18.29 -40.58 -1.40
N ASP A 210 -19.43 -39.91 -1.49
CA ASP A 210 -19.51 -38.53 -1.98
C ASP A 210 -18.82 -37.56 -1.02
N ARG A 211 -19.06 -37.70 0.29
CA ARG A 211 -18.38 -36.90 1.32
C ARG A 211 -16.86 -37.04 1.23
N LYS A 212 -16.35 -38.26 1.11
CA LYS A 212 -14.92 -38.52 0.97
C LYS A 212 -14.35 -37.87 -0.30
N SER A 213 -15.05 -37.99 -1.42
CA SER A 213 -14.65 -37.42 -2.71
C SER A 213 -14.66 -35.88 -2.69
N ARG A 214 -15.65 -35.26 -2.03
CA ARG A 214 -15.69 -33.81 -1.86
C ARG A 214 -14.57 -33.33 -0.91
N SER A 215 -14.33 -34.05 0.18
CA SER A 215 -13.29 -33.70 1.15
C SER A 215 -11.89 -33.60 0.53
N THR A 216 -11.56 -34.45 -0.45
CA THR A 216 -10.25 -34.41 -1.12
C THR A 216 -10.04 -33.19 -2.01
N VAL A 217 -11.11 -32.56 -2.52
CA VAL A 217 -11.00 -31.37 -3.39
C VAL A 217 -11.13 -30.05 -2.63
N ILE A 218 -11.70 -30.05 -1.42
CA ILE A 218 -11.88 -28.84 -0.59
C ILE A 218 -10.61 -27.98 -0.51
N PRO A 219 -9.40 -28.52 -0.25
CA PRO A 219 -8.20 -27.68 -0.14
C PRO A 219 -7.85 -26.93 -1.42
N PHE A 220 -8.15 -27.50 -2.59
CA PHE A 220 -7.94 -26.85 -3.88
C PHE A 220 -9.00 -25.78 -4.13
N SER A 221 -10.28 -26.12 -3.89
CA SER A 221 -11.41 -25.20 -4.06
C SER A 221 -11.31 -23.99 -3.14
N ALA A 222 -11.00 -24.20 -1.86
CA ALA A 222 -10.85 -23.12 -0.88
C ALA A 222 -9.73 -22.15 -1.25
N ARG A 223 -8.60 -22.68 -1.75
CA ARG A 223 -7.49 -21.87 -2.25
C ARG A 223 -7.88 -21.07 -3.49
N ALA A 224 -8.58 -21.69 -4.44
CA ALA A 224 -9.03 -21.02 -5.66
C ALA A 224 -10.03 -19.91 -5.36
N GLU A 225 -11.02 -20.18 -4.49
CA GLU A 225 -12.01 -19.21 -4.01
C GLU A 225 -11.30 -18.03 -3.33
N TYR A 226 -10.42 -18.30 -2.35
CA TYR A 226 -9.65 -17.26 -1.65
C TYR A 226 -8.88 -16.34 -2.60
N ILE A 227 -8.15 -16.92 -3.57
CA ILE A 227 -7.33 -16.14 -4.51
C ILE A 227 -8.24 -15.28 -5.40
N SER A 228 -9.30 -15.87 -5.95
CA SER A 228 -10.22 -15.20 -6.87
C SER A 228 -10.94 -14.05 -6.18
N GLU A 229 -11.59 -14.32 -5.04
CA GLU A 229 -12.36 -13.32 -4.30
C GLU A 229 -11.48 -12.17 -3.81
N THR A 230 -10.27 -12.48 -3.32
CA THR A 230 -9.32 -11.44 -2.88
C THR A 230 -8.96 -10.50 -4.02
N ARG A 231 -8.59 -11.06 -5.18
CA ARG A 231 -8.11 -10.27 -6.33
C ARG A 231 -9.23 -9.42 -6.91
N GLN A 232 -10.42 -9.99 -7.09
CA GLN A 232 -11.60 -9.26 -7.57
C GLN A 232 -12.02 -8.15 -6.59
N GLY A 233 -12.01 -8.44 -5.28
CA GLY A 233 -12.36 -7.46 -4.26
C GLY A 233 -11.42 -6.27 -4.25
N VAL A 234 -10.10 -6.51 -4.29
CA VAL A 234 -9.10 -5.43 -4.36
C VAL A 234 -9.21 -4.66 -5.67
N GLU A 235 -9.36 -5.35 -6.81
CA GLU A 235 -9.52 -4.70 -8.11
C GLU A 235 -10.72 -3.76 -8.14
N LEU A 236 -11.87 -4.21 -7.62
CA LEU A 236 -13.07 -3.38 -7.49
C LEU A 236 -12.84 -2.17 -6.58
N SER A 237 -12.19 -2.37 -5.42
CA SER A 237 -11.85 -1.27 -4.52
C SER A 237 -10.93 -0.24 -5.16
N LEU A 238 -9.91 -0.68 -5.91
CA LEU A 238 -9.00 0.22 -6.65
C LEU A 238 -9.75 0.97 -7.75
N HIS A 239 -10.59 0.27 -8.53
CA HIS A 239 -11.40 0.88 -9.57
C HIS A 239 -12.34 1.96 -9.01
N ASN A 240 -13.03 1.68 -7.90
CA ASN A 240 -13.93 2.63 -7.26
C ASN A 240 -13.20 3.87 -6.71
N ALA A 241 -11.93 3.73 -6.36
CA ALA A 241 -11.06 4.82 -5.93
C ALA A 241 -10.34 5.54 -7.09
N ASN A 242 -10.66 5.21 -8.36
CA ASN A 242 -9.95 5.69 -9.55
C ASN A 242 -8.42 5.47 -9.50
N LEU A 243 -7.98 4.41 -8.81
CA LEU A 243 -6.59 4.00 -8.76
C LEU A 243 -6.27 3.08 -9.95
N PRO A 244 -5.03 3.12 -10.47
CA PRO A 244 -4.63 2.20 -11.51
C PRO A 244 -4.64 0.75 -10.97
N PRO A 245 -4.80 -0.26 -11.84
CA PRO A 245 -4.67 -1.66 -11.43
C PRO A 245 -3.29 -1.91 -10.80
N MET A 246 -3.29 -2.55 -9.63
CA MET A 246 -2.08 -2.90 -8.89
C MET A 246 -2.11 -4.37 -8.49
N LYS A 247 -0.94 -5.01 -8.50
CA LYS A 247 -0.78 -6.41 -8.07
C LYS A 247 -0.96 -6.51 -6.56
N VAL A 248 -1.84 -7.42 -6.13
CA VAL A 248 -1.97 -7.85 -4.74
C VAL A 248 -1.21 -9.16 -4.53
N TYR A 249 -0.44 -9.23 -3.46
CA TYR A 249 0.31 -10.41 -3.05
C TYR A 249 -0.41 -11.07 -1.87
N LEU A 250 -0.78 -12.33 -2.02
CA LEU A 250 -1.39 -13.14 -0.98
C LEU A 250 -0.31 -14.01 -0.34
N VAL A 251 -0.04 -13.79 0.95
CA VAL A 251 1.11 -14.39 1.62
C VAL A 251 0.81 -14.97 3.00
N SER A 252 1.53 -16.05 3.33
CA SER A 252 1.71 -16.54 4.69
C SER A 252 3.11 -16.21 5.22
N ASN A 253 3.18 -15.60 6.39
CA ASN A 253 4.46 -15.32 7.06
C ASN A 253 5.26 -16.59 7.33
N LYS A 254 4.58 -17.73 7.57
CA LYS A 254 5.25 -19.04 7.74
C LYS A 254 5.97 -19.45 6.45
N THR A 255 5.30 -19.30 5.31
CA THR A 255 5.86 -19.61 4.00
C THR A 255 7.03 -18.69 3.66
N ILE A 256 6.88 -17.37 3.84
CA ILE A 256 7.97 -16.40 3.62
C ILE A 256 9.18 -16.77 4.49
N THR A 257 8.98 -17.04 5.78
CA THR A 257 10.08 -17.38 6.71
C THR A 257 10.88 -18.58 6.21
N LYS A 258 10.20 -19.66 5.80
CA LYS A 258 10.84 -20.87 5.25
C LYS A 258 11.63 -20.59 3.97
N ILE A 259 11.05 -19.82 3.06
CA ILE A 259 11.72 -19.41 1.81
C ILE A 259 12.98 -18.61 2.12
N VAL A 260 12.89 -17.62 3.01
CA VAL A 260 14.00 -16.75 3.37
C VAL A 260 15.11 -17.51 4.11
N GLN A 261 14.77 -18.48 4.95
CA GLN A 261 15.73 -19.35 5.64
C GLN A 261 16.39 -20.38 4.72
N GLY A 262 15.89 -20.56 3.50
CA GLY A 262 16.38 -21.58 2.58
C GLY A 262 16.07 -23.01 3.05
N ASP A 263 14.92 -23.21 3.70
CA ASP A 263 14.49 -24.52 4.16
C ASP A 263 14.46 -25.51 2.99
N LYS A 264 15.16 -26.63 3.13
CA LYS A 264 15.22 -27.69 2.10
C LYS A 264 13.90 -28.45 2.00
N ASN A 265 13.04 -28.39 3.02
CA ASN A 265 11.77 -29.11 3.08
C ASN A 265 10.58 -28.24 2.68
N MET A 266 10.51 -27.91 1.39
CA MET A 266 9.41 -27.13 0.79
C MET A 266 8.28 -27.99 0.22
N ARG A 267 8.38 -29.33 0.27
CA ARG A 267 7.44 -30.25 -0.41
C ARG A 267 5.96 -30.07 -0.02
N ASN A 268 5.70 -29.68 1.22
CA ASN A 268 4.35 -29.47 1.75
C ASN A 268 3.98 -27.98 1.91
N VAL A 269 4.83 -27.07 1.44
CA VAL A 269 4.61 -25.63 1.57
C VAL A 269 3.78 -25.14 0.39
N ARG A 270 2.56 -24.69 0.67
CA ARG A 270 1.63 -24.18 -0.34
C ARG A 270 1.93 -22.71 -0.62
N VAL A 271 2.93 -22.45 -1.46
CA VAL A 271 3.29 -21.09 -1.92
C VAL A 271 2.18 -20.54 -2.83
N ILE A 272 1.78 -19.28 -2.62
CA ILE A 272 0.87 -18.51 -3.46
C ILE A 272 1.68 -17.43 -4.19
N ASP A 273 1.89 -16.26 -3.56
CA ASP A 273 2.61 -15.13 -4.15
C ASP A 273 3.92 -14.80 -3.39
N GLU A 274 4.35 -15.63 -2.43
CA GLU A 274 5.52 -15.33 -1.59
C GLU A 274 6.83 -15.21 -2.38
N PHE A 275 7.05 -16.07 -3.38
CA PHE A 275 8.23 -15.96 -4.25
C PHE A 275 8.18 -14.69 -5.10
N ASP A 276 7.01 -14.40 -5.67
CA ASP A 276 6.78 -13.21 -6.48
C ASP A 276 7.03 -11.93 -5.68
N LEU A 277 6.49 -11.84 -4.47
CA LEU A 277 6.70 -10.69 -3.58
C LEU A 277 8.20 -10.47 -3.32
N LEU A 278 8.93 -11.53 -2.94
CA LEU A 278 10.36 -11.44 -2.65
C LEU A 278 11.16 -11.03 -3.89
N ASN A 279 10.84 -11.61 -5.05
CA ASN A 279 11.50 -11.28 -6.31
C ASN A 279 11.25 -9.83 -6.72
N ASP A 280 10.02 -9.35 -6.62
CA ASP A 280 9.61 -8.00 -7.01
C ASP A 280 10.23 -6.94 -6.08
N ILE A 281 10.31 -7.20 -4.77
CA ILE A 281 11.06 -6.36 -3.83
C ILE A 281 12.54 -6.27 -4.22
N TRP A 282 13.18 -7.40 -4.51
CA TRP A 282 14.60 -7.40 -4.87
C TRP A 282 14.84 -6.76 -6.25
N ALA A 283 13.92 -6.93 -7.19
CA ALA A 283 13.98 -6.27 -8.49
C ALA A 283 13.90 -4.76 -8.33
N LEU A 284 12.96 -4.26 -7.52
CA LEU A 284 12.83 -2.84 -7.23
C LEU A 284 14.09 -2.26 -6.60
N ARG A 285 14.67 -2.94 -5.61
CA ARG A 285 15.94 -2.52 -5.00
C ARG A 285 17.08 -2.44 -6.03
N ARG A 286 17.20 -3.43 -6.92
CA ARG A 286 18.24 -3.42 -7.97
C ARG A 286 18.07 -2.24 -8.91
N ALA A 287 16.84 -1.84 -9.21
CA ALA A 287 16.56 -0.68 -10.04
C ALA A 287 16.95 0.64 -9.33
N THR A 288 16.59 0.80 -8.05
CA THR A 288 16.94 2.01 -7.28
C THR A 288 18.43 2.15 -7.03
N SER A 289 19.17 1.05 -6.87
CA SER A 289 20.63 1.08 -6.66
C SER A 289 21.46 1.51 -7.88
N ARG A 290 20.90 1.47 -9.09
CA ARG A 290 21.63 1.74 -10.36
C ARG A 290 21.37 3.13 -10.94
N GLY A 291 20.68 4.03 -10.21
CA GLY A 291 20.20 5.29 -10.76
C GLY A 291 19.22 5.11 -11.94
N GLY A 292 18.66 3.91 -12.10
CA GLY A 292 17.79 3.54 -13.20
C GLY A 292 16.33 3.91 -12.94
N MET A 293 15.60 4.22 -14.02
CA MET A 293 14.17 4.49 -14.01
C MET A 293 13.41 3.38 -13.26
N ILE A 294 12.66 3.74 -12.22
CA ILE A 294 11.78 2.84 -11.46
C ILE A 294 10.86 2.13 -12.47
N PRO A 295 10.85 0.79 -12.55
CA PRO A 295 9.93 0.08 -13.43
C PRO A 295 8.50 0.43 -13.04
N ARG A 296 7.70 0.90 -14.00
CA ARG A 296 6.25 1.02 -13.80
C ARG A 296 5.71 -0.39 -13.50
N MET A 297 5.38 -0.67 -12.25
CA MET A 297 4.73 -1.92 -11.83
C MET A 297 3.28 -2.06 -12.37
N HIS A 298 2.81 -1.11 -13.19
CA HIS A 298 1.44 -0.99 -13.69
C HIS A 298 1.20 -1.63 -15.07
N ASN A 299 1.98 -2.62 -15.48
CA ASN A 299 1.67 -3.38 -16.69
C ASN A 299 2.25 -4.79 -16.62
N VAL A 300 1.50 -5.69 -15.96
CA VAL A 300 1.61 -7.12 -16.27
C VAL A 300 0.44 -7.43 -17.19
N ARG A 301 0.79 -7.80 -18.43
CA ARG A 301 -0.15 -8.23 -19.47
C ARG A 301 -1.06 -9.33 -18.92
N ALA A 302 -2.36 -9.12 -18.99
CA ALA A 302 -3.34 -10.19 -18.95
C ALA A 302 -3.11 -11.09 -20.16
N ASN A 303 -2.36 -12.18 -19.98
CA ASN A 303 -2.29 -13.30 -20.92
C ASN A 303 -2.29 -14.59 -20.09
N THR A 304 -3.48 -15.01 -19.69
CA THR A 304 -3.76 -16.41 -19.35
C THR A 304 -4.84 -16.89 -20.30
N THR A 305 -4.38 -17.39 -21.44
CA THR A 305 -5.14 -18.36 -22.23
C THR A 305 -5.14 -19.67 -21.43
N PRO A 306 -6.28 -20.34 -21.24
CA PRO A 306 -6.31 -21.64 -20.59
C PRO A 306 -5.69 -22.68 -21.52
N HIS A 307 -4.66 -23.38 -21.05
CA HIS A 307 -4.31 -24.67 -21.65
C HIS A 307 -5.19 -25.74 -21.01
N ILE A 308 -5.85 -26.47 -21.91
CA ILE A 308 -6.83 -27.55 -21.75
C ILE A 308 -6.32 -28.63 -20.78
#